data_AF-A0A7J6RS26-F1
#
_entry.id   AF-A0A7J6RS26-F1
#
_cell.length_a   1.000
_cell.length_b   1.000
_cell.length_c   1.000
_cell.angle_alpha   90.00
_cell.angle_beta   90.00
_cell.angle_gamma   90.00
#
_symmetry.space_group_name_H-M   'P 1'
#
loop_
_entity.id
_entity.type
_entity.pdbx_description
1 polymer ?
#
loop_
_entity_poly.entity_id
_entity_poly.type
_entity_poly.pdbx_seq_one_letter_code
_entity_poly.pdbx_strand_id
1 'polypeptide(L)'
;EYYDYDHHGIPVEGERYIPVEGIETLQEAFSRQRHLFLTTGFVGLSCWLVFSSLYYYFEKNNPRMLYCPEGPLAPSLCYNRYSSIPLSMYHTLIVLLGEYPHISDYSIGGRIISIFAVIFGAAVVAIPA
;
A
#
# COMPACT_ATOMS: atom_id res chain seq x y z
N GLU A 1 44.50 -12.52 14.39
CA GLU A 1 43.68 -11.55 13.62
C GLU A 1 44.52 -10.34 13.28
N TYR A 2 44.41 -9.82 12.04
CA TYR A 2 45.13 -8.64 11.57
C TYR A 2 44.16 -7.46 11.63
N TYR A 3 44.43 -6.48 12.49
CA TYR A 3 43.67 -5.23 12.57
C TYR A 3 44.30 -4.23 11.62
N ASP A 4 43.48 -3.61 10.78
CA ASP A 4 43.90 -2.51 9.91
C ASP A 4 44.01 -1.22 10.76
N TYR A 5 44.96 -0.36 10.45
CA TYR A 5 45.23 0.89 11.20
C TYR A 5 45.40 2.04 10.21
N ASP A 6 44.78 3.19 10.48
CA ASP A 6 44.99 4.40 9.65
C ASP A 6 46.43 4.95 9.84
N HIS A 7 46.90 5.79 8.90
CA HIS A 7 48.18 6.50 8.95
C HIS A 7 48.46 7.28 10.27
N HIS A 8 47.45 7.51 11.11
CA HIS A 8 47.55 8.11 12.44
C HIS A 8 47.53 7.11 13.62
N GLY A 9 47.52 5.79 13.35
CA GLY A 9 47.74 4.75 14.36
C GLY A 9 46.53 4.43 15.25
N ILE A 10 45.32 4.80 14.81
CA ILE A 10 44.06 4.54 15.53
C ILE A 10 43.46 3.21 15.01
N PRO A 11 43.03 2.28 15.89
CA PRO A 11 42.38 1.04 15.47
C PRO A 11 41.02 1.34 14.81
N VAL A 12 40.83 0.94 13.56
CA VAL A 12 39.53 1.03 12.88
C VAL A 12 38.63 -0.12 13.36
N GLU A 13 37.81 0.15 14.37
CA GLU A 13 36.77 -0.77 14.81
C GLU A 13 35.62 -0.73 13.82
N GLY A 14 35.66 -1.63 12.82
CA GLY A 14 34.56 -2.00 11.92
C GLY A 14 33.54 -0.88 11.73
N GLU A 15 34.02 0.29 11.31
CA GLU A 15 33.20 1.49 11.32
C GLU A 15 32.06 1.25 10.36
N ARG A 16 30.87 1.12 10.93
CA ARG A 16 29.62 1.15 10.21
C ARG A 16 29.58 2.53 9.57
N TYR A 17 30.11 2.64 8.34
CA TYR A 17 30.04 3.85 7.53
C TYR A 17 28.61 4.38 7.67
N ILE A 18 28.45 5.55 8.29
CA ILE A 18 27.21 6.30 8.27
C ILE A 18 27.39 7.25 7.08
N PRO A 19 27.06 6.83 5.85
CA PRO A 19 27.07 7.76 4.73
C PRO A 19 26.18 8.94 5.09
N VAL A 20 26.77 10.13 5.10
CA VAL A 20 26.10 11.42 5.28
C VAL A 20 25.21 11.80 4.08
N GLU A 21 25.04 10.86 3.15
CA GLU A 21 24.15 10.96 2.01
C GLU A 21 23.15 9.80 2.05
N GLY A 22 22.07 9.95 2.82
CA GLY A 22 21.04 8.91 2.95
C GLY A 22 20.45 8.45 1.61
N ILE A 23 20.51 9.30 0.58
CA ILE A 23 20.08 8.97 -0.78
C ILE A 23 21.00 7.92 -1.43
N GLU A 24 22.32 8.00 -1.25
CA GLU A 24 23.26 7.03 -1.83
C GLU A 24 23.01 5.65 -1.24
N THR A 25 22.82 5.58 0.08
CA THR A 25 22.50 4.31 0.78
C THR A 25 21.19 3.69 0.27
N LEU A 26 20.16 4.52 0.04
CA LEU A 26 18.89 4.07 -0.52
C LEU A 26 19.04 3.58 -1.96
N GLN A 27 19.83 4.29 -2.78
CA GLN A 27 20.11 3.91 -4.16
C GLN A 27 20.88 2.59 -4.24
N GLU A 28 21.84 2.37 -3.35
CA GLU A 28 22.58 1.11 -3.23
C GLU A 28 21.66 -0.03 -2.78
N ALA A 29 20.84 0.18 -1.76
CA ALA A 29 19.87 -0.81 -1.30
C ALA A 29 18.88 -1.21 -2.42
N PHE A 30 18.35 -0.20 -3.13
CA PHE A 30 17.39 -0.42 -4.21
C PHE A 30 18.03 -1.12 -5.42
N SER A 31 19.24 -0.72 -5.82
CA SER A 31 19.96 -1.34 -6.93
C SER A 31 20.35 -2.79 -6.63
N ARG A 32 20.70 -3.09 -5.38
CA ARG A 32 21.06 -4.42 -4.90
C ARG A 32 19.87 -5.40 -4.89
N GLN A 33 18.68 -4.91 -4.56
CA GLN A 33 17.47 -5.75 -4.43
C GLN A 33 16.41 -5.51 -5.51
N ARG A 34 16.75 -4.83 -6.61
CA ARG A 34 15.80 -4.43 -7.68
C ARG A 34 14.84 -5.53 -8.13
N HIS A 35 15.29 -6.78 -8.17
CA HIS A 35 14.46 -7.92 -8.59
C HIS A 35 13.33 -8.21 -7.58
N LEU A 36 13.62 -8.12 -6.27
CA LEU A 36 12.62 -8.30 -5.21
C LEU A 36 11.58 -7.19 -5.28
N PHE A 37 12.01 -5.92 -5.39
CA PHE A 37 11.10 -4.78 -5.52
C PHE A 37 10.21 -4.85 -6.78
N LEU A 38 10.76 -5.28 -7.92
CA LEU A 38 9.98 -5.41 -9.16
C LEU A 38 8.94 -6.54 -9.07
N THR A 39 9.32 -7.69 -8.52
CA THR A 39 8.41 -8.84 -8.40
C THR A 39 7.29 -8.56 -7.40
N THR A 40 7.60 -8.01 -6.23
CA THR A 40 6.59 -7.65 -5.22
C THR A 40 5.72 -6.49 -5.68
N GLY A 41 6.30 -5.49 -6.35
CA GLY A 41 5.56 -4.40 -6.96
C GLY A 41 4.59 -4.88 -8.04
N PHE A 42 5.01 -5.81 -8.90
CA PHE A 42 4.14 -6.40 -9.92
C PHE A 42 2.99 -7.21 -9.31
N VAL A 43 3.29 -8.05 -8.32
CA VAL A 43 2.29 -8.85 -7.60
C VAL A 43 1.31 -7.94 -6.84
N GLY A 44 1.82 -6.92 -6.16
CA GLY A 44 1.03 -5.90 -5.47
C GLY A 44 0.10 -5.13 -6.41
N LEU A 45 0.62 -4.66 -7.54
CA LEU A 45 -0.16 -3.98 -8.59
C LEU A 45 -1.26 -4.88 -9.15
N SER A 46 -0.93 -6.14 -9.45
CA SER A 46 -1.87 -7.12 -10.01
C SER A 46 -3.02 -7.38 -9.04
N CYS A 47 -2.72 -7.65 -7.77
CA CYS A 47 -3.74 -7.88 -6.75
C CYS A 47 -4.56 -6.62 -6.44
N TRP A 48 -3.94 -5.43 -6.45
CA TRP A 48 -4.66 -4.17 -6.31
C TRP A 48 -5.72 -4.00 -7.41
N LEU A 49 -5.40 -4.29 -8.67
CA LEU A 49 -6.36 -4.22 -9.77
C LEU A 49 -7.49 -5.26 -9.64
N VAL A 50 -7.16 -6.48 -9.19
CA VAL A 50 -8.15 -7.54 -8.96
C VAL A 50 -9.12 -7.15 -7.85
N PHE A 51 -8.61 -6.73 -6.68
CA PHE A 51 -9.44 -6.31 -5.56
C PHE A 51 -10.28 -5.07 -5.92
N SER A 52 -9.71 -4.10 -6.64
CA SER A 52 -10.45 -2.92 -7.11
C SER A 52 -11.63 -3.29 -8.01
N SER A 53 -11.42 -4.27 -8.89
CA SER A 53 -12.46 -4.77 -9.80
C SER A 53 -13.57 -5.52 -9.05
N LEU A 54 -13.19 -6.32 -8.04
CA LEU A 54 -14.14 -7.02 -7.18
C LEU A 54 -14.96 -6.03 -6.33
N TYR A 55 -14.33 -5.03 -5.71
CA TYR A 55 -15.04 -4.00 -4.96
C TYR A 55 -16.02 -3.23 -5.83
N TYR A 56 -15.60 -2.83 -7.03
CA TYR A 56 -16.50 -2.22 -8.00
C TYR A 56 -17.73 -3.12 -8.26
N TYR A 57 -17.53 -4.42 -8.48
CA TYR A 57 -18.62 -5.35 -8.75
C TYR A 57 -19.61 -5.48 -7.57
N PHE A 58 -19.12 -5.63 -6.34
CA PHE A 58 -19.96 -5.84 -5.17
C PHE A 58 -20.60 -4.56 -4.62
N GLU A 59 -19.95 -3.41 -4.76
CA GLU A 59 -20.37 -2.17 -4.10
C GLU A 59 -21.02 -1.13 -5.04
N LYS A 60 -20.92 -1.26 -6.39
CA LYS A 60 -21.53 -0.25 -7.30
C LYS A 60 -23.03 -0.08 -7.13
N ASN A 61 -23.73 -1.13 -6.68
CA ASN A 61 -25.17 -1.14 -6.51
C ASN A 61 -25.58 -1.06 -5.02
N ASN A 62 -24.63 -0.88 -4.10
CA ASN A 62 -24.93 -0.78 -2.68
C ASN A 62 -25.40 0.64 -2.33
N PRO A 63 -26.67 0.85 -1.91
CA PRO A 63 -27.18 2.18 -1.55
C PRO A 63 -26.51 2.77 -0.32
N ARG A 64 -25.88 1.94 0.54
CA ARG A 64 -25.13 2.41 1.72
C ARG A 64 -23.79 3.05 1.36
N MET A 65 -23.32 2.90 0.13
CA MET A 65 -22.08 3.51 -0.38
C MET A 65 -22.31 4.87 -1.05
N LEU A 66 -23.52 5.41 -0.95
CA LEU A 66 -23.85 6.73 -1.47
C LEU A 66 -23.16 7.82 -0.64
N TYR A 67 -22.44 8.71 -1.31
CA TYR A 67 -21.83 9.89 -0.71
C TYR A 67 -22.51 11.15 -1.23
N CYS A 68 -22.97 12.00 -0.30
CA CYS A 68 -23.61 13.28 -0.59
C CYS A 68 -22.80 14.38 0.11
N PRO A 69 -21.98 15.17 -0.62
CA PRO A 69 -21.11 16.18 0.00
C PRO A 69 -21.89 17.34 0.65
N GLU A 70 -23.07 17.67 0.13
CA GLU A 70 -23.94 18.75 0.64
C GLU A 70 -25.02 18.26 1.63
N GLY A 71 -24.92 16.99 2.06
CA GLY A 71 -25.88 16.37 2.97
C GLY A 71 -27.18 15.89 2.31
N PRO A 72 -28.16 15.41 3.10
CA PRO A 72 -29.35 14.74 2.59
C PRO A 72 -30.36 15.69 1.91
N LEU A 73 -30.15 17.01 2.00
CA LEU A 73 -31.05 18.03 1.45
C LEU A 73 -30.78 18.34 -0.02
N ALA A 74 -29.65 17.91 -0.58
CA ALA A 74 -29.24 18.13 -1.96
C ALA A 74 -29.00 16.80 -2.71
N PRO A 75 -30.07 16.08 -3.11
CA PRO A 75 -29.95 14.75 -3.70
C PRO A 75 -29.32 14.73 -5.10
N SER A 76 -29.24 15.88 -5.77
CA SER A 76 -28.66 16.01 -7.12
C SER A 76 -27.15 15.77 -7.18
N LEU A 77 -26.44 15.90 -6.04
CA LEU A 77 -24.99 15.77 -5.97
C LEU A 77 -24.53 14.47 -5.28
N CYS A 78 -25.47 13.56 -5.01
CA CYS A 78 -25.16 12.26 -4.42
C CYS A 78 -24.64 11.28 -5.47
N TYR A 79 -23.51 10.62 -5.19
CA TYR A 79 -22.96 9.59 -6.06
C TYR A 79 -22.45 8.39 -5.27
N ASN A 80 -22.43 7.22 -5.90
CA ASN A 80 -21.84 6.03 -5.28
C ASN A 80 -20.31 6.12 -5.33
N ARG A 81 -19.65 5.91 -4.18
CA ARG A 81 -18.19 5.81 -4.04
C ARG A 81 -17.55 4.70 -4.89
N TYR A 82 -18.32 3.70 -5.30
CA TYR A 82 -17.89 2.61 -6.18
C TYR A 82 -18.54 2.71 -7.58
N SER A 83 -18.86 3.93 -8.03
CA SER A 83 -19.50 4.17 -9.34
C SER A 83 -18.59 3.90 -10.54
N SER A 84 -17.28 3.96 -10.37
CA SER A 84 -16.29 3.70 -11.42
C SER A 84 -15.09 2.91 -10.89
N ILE A 85 -14.36 2.26 -11.80
CA ILE A 85 -13.18 1.46 -11.45
C ILE A 85 -12.09 2.33 -10.79
N PRO A 86 -11.70 3.51 -11.31
CA PRO A 86 -10.65 4.33 -10.69
C PRO A 86 -11.03 4.80 -9.28
N LEU A 87 -12.31 5.12 -9.05
CA LEU A 87 -12.79 5.51 -7.73
C LEU A 87 -12.72 4.34 -6.74
N SER A 88 -13.02 3.13 -7.22
CA SER A 88 -12.87 1.89 -6.46
C SER A 88 -11.40 1.57 -6.16
N MET A 89 -10.48 1.87 -7.10
CA MET A 89 -9.04 1.71 -6.91
C MET A 89 -8.48 2.57 -5.79
N TYR A 90 -8.92 3.83 -5.70
CA TYR A 90 -8.56 4.74 -4.62
C TYR A 90 -8.99 4.18 -3.26
N HIS A 91 -10.24 3.74 -3.12
CA HIS A 91 -10.74 3.15 -1.88
C HIS A 91 -10.04 1.83 -1.53
N THR A 92 -9.72 1.00 -2.53
CA THR A 92 -8.99 -0.26 -2.33
C THR A 92 -7.58 -0.02 -1.82
N LEU A 93 -6.91 1.04 -2.27
CA LEU A 93 -5.55 1.39 -1.81
C LEU A 93 -5.57 1.75 -0.32
N ILE A 94 -6.56 2.52 0.14
CA ILE A 94 -6.75 2.84 1.56
C ILE A 94 -6.92 1.56 2.40
N VAL A 95 -7.73 0.61 1.90
CA VAL A 95 -7.95 -0.69 2.55
C VAL A 95 -6.66 -1.52 2.61
N LEU A 96 -5.86 -1.54 1.53
CA LEU A 96 -4.57 -2.22 1.48
C LEU A 96 -3.54 -1.62 2.45
N LEU A 97 -3.64 -0.32 2.73
CA LEU A 97 -2.84 0.36 3.76
C LEU A 97 -3.31 0.06 5.19
N GLY A 98 -4.44 -0.62 5.36
CA GLY A 98 -4.99 -1.04 6.65
C GLY A 98 -6.06 -0.12 7.24
N GLU A 99 -6.51 0.89 6.50
CA GLU A 99 -7.53 1.86 6.96
C GLU A 99 -8.95 1.44 6.53
N TYR A 100 -9.93 1.55 7.45
CA TYR A 100 -11.31 1.07 7.24
C TYR A 100 -12.38 2.09 7.62
N PRO A 101 -12.55 3.17 6.85
CA PRO A 101 -13.45 4.27 7.22
C PRO A 101 -14.95 3.89 7.26
N HIS A 102 -15.38 2.84 6.53
CA HIS A 102 -16.80 2.49 6.37
C HIS A 102 -17.10 0.99 6.28
N ILE A 103 -16.40 0.14 7.05
CA ILE A 103 -16.56 -1.33 6.97
C ILE A 103 -17.99 -1.81 7.31
N SER A 104 -18.73 -1.05 8.14
CA SER A 104 -20.12 -1.35 8.51
C SER A 104 -21.08 -1.29 7.33
N ASP A 105 -20.79 -0.45 6.34
CA ASP A 105 -21.71 -0.17 5.23
C ASP A 105 -21.53 -1.14 4.06
N TYR A 106 -20.43 -1.91 4.07
CA TYR A 106 -20.08 -2.86 3.02
C TYR A 106 -21.13 -3.97 2.90
N SER A 107 -21.36 -4.41 1.67
CA SER A 107 -22.09 -5.64 1.41
C SER A 107 -21.33 -6.83 2.00
N ILE A 108 -22.00 -7.97 2.13
CA ILE A 108 -21.37 -9.20 2.62
C ILE A 108 -20.16 -9.58 1.74
N GLY A 109 -20.30 -9.44 0.41
CA GLY A 109 -19.21 -9.68 -0.53
C GLY A 109 -18.04 -8.72 -0.34
N GLY A 110 -18.32 -7.42 -0.21
CA GLY A 110 -17.31 -6.40 0.07
C GLY A 110 -16.53 -6.70 1.35
N ARG A 111 -17.21 -7.10 2.43
CA ARG A 111 -16.56 -7.45 3.71
C ARG A 111 -15.62 -8.65 3.59
N ILE A 112 -16.02 -9.67 2.85
CA ILE A 112 -15.17 -10.85 2.60
C ILE A 112 -13.91 -10.42 1.84
N ILE A 113 -14.05 -9.58 0.81
CA ILE A 113 -12.93 -9.06 0.04
C ILE A 113 -12.00 -8.22 0.94
N SER A 114 -12.54 -7.43 1.87
CA SER A 114 -11.75 -6.65 2.83
C SER A 114 -10.83 -7.50 3.68
N ILE A 115 -11.30 -8.66 4.14
CA ILE A 115 -10.48 -9.59 4.92
C ILE A 115 -9.32 -10.12 4.07
N PHE A 116 -9.55 -10.46 2.80
CA PHE A 116 -8.46 -10.90 1.92
C PHE A 116 -7.48 -9.76 1.60
N ALA A 117 -8.01 -8.56 1.36
CA ALA A 117 -7.20 -7.39 1.06
C ALA A 117 -6.28 -7.01 2.24
N VAL A 118 -6.74 -7.09 3.50
CA VAL A 118 -5.88 -6.76 4.65
C VAL A 118 -4.72 -7.75 4.81
N ILE A 119 -4.99 -9.04 4.62
CA ILE A 119 -3.97 -10.09 4.73
C ILE A 119 -2.92 -9.87 3.65
N PHE A 120 -3.37 -9.59 2.42
CA PHE A 120 -2.48 -9.35 1.31
C PHE A 120 -1.70 -8.02 1.44
N GLY A 121 -2.36 -6.96 1.91
CA GLY A 121 -1.72 -5.67 2.19
C GLY A 121 -0.62 -5.81 3.24
N ALA A 122 -0.91 -6.47 4.37
CA ALA A 122 0.08 -6.77 5.39
C ALA A 122 1.24 -7.62 4.86
N ALA A 123 0.94 -8.64 4.04
CA ALA A 123 1.96 -9.49 3.44
C ALA A 123 2.86 -8.72 2.49
N VAL A 124 2.32 -7.95 1.54
CA VAL A 124 3.11 -7.24 0.52
C VAL A 124 3.89 -6.06 1.10
N VAL A 125 3.31 -5.33 2.06
CA VAL A 125 4.00 -4.22 2.74
C VAL A 125 5.17 -4.72 3.60
N ALA A 126 5.13 -5.98 4.07
CA ALA A 126 6.21 -6.57 4.86
C ALA A 126 7.40 -7.10 4.04
N ILE A 127 7.27 -7.33 2.73
CA ILE A 127 8.36 -7.94 1.92
C ILE A 127 9.57 -7.01 1.69
N PRO A 128 9.42 -5.69 1.46
CA PRO A 128 10.57 -4.81 1.28
C PRO A 128 11.26 -4.37 2.61
N ALA A 129 11.06 -5.10 3.72
CA ALA A 129 11.64 -4.81 5.04
C ALA A 129 12.93 -5.59 5.33
#